data_AF-A0A9D0L5A8-F1
#
_entry.id   AF-A0A9D0L5A8-F1
#
_cell.length_a   1.000
_cell.length_b   1.000
_cell.length_c   1.000
_cell.angle_alpha   90.00
_cell.angle_beta   90.00
_cell.angle_gamma   90.00
#
_symmetry.space_group_name_H-M   'P 1'
#
loop_
_entity.id
_entity.type
_entity.pdbx_description
1 polymer ?
#
loop_
_entity_poly.entity_id
_entity_poly.type
_entity_poly.pdbx_seq_one_letter_code
_entity_poly.pdbx_strand_id
1 'polypeptide(L)' 'GEVDATVWISGRMRPGCVWMPLHFHEARANLLTNDAGDATTQTAEYKVCAVQVIPA' A
#
# COMPACT_ATOMS: atom_id res chain seq x y z
N GLY A 1 4.66 -7.07 -4.56
CA GLY A 1 4.36 -7.05 -6.00
C GLY A 1 4.58 -5.65 -6.54
N GLU A 2 3.88 -5.29 -7.61
CA GLU A 2 3.98 -4.00 -8.30
C GLU A 2 2.57 -3.55 -8.75
N VAL A 3 2.33 -2.24 -8.75
CA VAL A 3 1.06 -1.62 -9.14
C VAL A 3 1.35 -0.29 -9.81
N ASP A 4 0.85 -0.10 -11.03
CA ASP A 4 0.77 1.22 -11.66
C ASP A 4 -0.41 2.02 -11.06
N ALA A 5 -0.15 3.26 -10.66
CA ALA A 5 -1.17 4.14 -10.09
C ALA A 5 -0.88 5.61 -10.39
N THR A 6 -1.95 6.41 -10.47
CA THR A 6 -1.82 7.86 -10.56
C THR A 6 -1.46 8.45 -9.20
N VAL A 7 -0.38 9.24 -9.15
CA VAL A 7 0.06 9.92 -7.93
C VAL A 7 -0.82 11.15 -7.67
N TRP A 8 -1.32 11.26 -6.44
CA TRP A 8 -2.00 12.47 -5.95
C TRP A 8 -1.21 13.10 -4.79
N ILE A 9 -0.59 14.25 -5.06
CA ILE A 9 0.21 14.98 -4.08
C ILE A 9 -0.71 15.79 -3.16
N SER A 10 -0.59 15.57 -1.84
CA SER A 10 -1.30 16.33 -0.83
C SER A 10 -0.49 16.41 0.47
N GLY A 11 -0.80 17.40 1.33
CA GLY A 11 -0.23 17.50 2.67
C GLY A 11 -0.86 16.58 3.72
N ARG A 12 -1.73 15.64 3.32
CA ARG A 12 -2.50 14.79 4.25
C ARG A 12 -1.65 13.68 4.89
N MET A 13 -0.61 13.23 4.20
CA MET A 13 0.28 12.17 4.67
C MET A 13 1.51 12.73 5.36
N ARG A 14 2.03 11.98 6.33
CA ARG A 14 3.33 12.27 6.94
C ARG A 14 4.44 12.06 5.89
N PRO A 15 5.53 12.84 5.93
CA PRO A 15 6.70 12.56 5.10
C PRO A 15 7.17 11.12 5.26
N GLY A 16 7.43 10.44 4.14
CA GLY A 16 7.82 9.02 4.11
C GLY A 16 6.65 8.03 4.13
N CYS A 17 5.40 8.50 4.17
CA CYS A 17 4.22 7.63 4.08
C CYS A 17 3.46 7.84 2.77
N VAL A 18 2.89 6.75 2.26
CA VAL A 18 1.91 6.77 1.17
C VAL A 18 0.58 6.20 1.65
N TRP A 19 -0.50 6.56 0.95
CA TRP A 19 -1.82 5.98 1.18
C TRP A 19 -2.41 5.53 -0.15
N MET A 20 -3.00 4.34 -0.16
CA MET A 20 -3.69 3.78 -1.33
C MET A 20 -5.04 3.17 -0.91
N PRO A 21 -6.11 3.36 -1.71
CA PRO A 21 -7.37 2.67 -1.50
C PRO A 21 -7.33 1.22 -2.03
N LEU A 22 -8.27 0.38 -1.56
CA LEU A 22 -8.45 -1.01 -2.01
C LEU A 22 -9.65 -1.19 -2.97
N HIS A 23 -10.24 -0.11 -3.46
CA HIS A 23 -11.51 -0.16 -4.22
C HIS A 23 -11.34 -0.45 -5.73
N PHE A 24 -10.15 -0.24 -6.28
CA PHE A 24 -9.90 -0.26 -7.73
C PHE A 24 -9.25 -1.59 -8.15
N HIS A 25 -9.95 -2.38 -8.96
CA HIS A 25 -9.48 -3.71 -9.40
C HIS A 25 -8.32 -3.64 -10.40
N GLU A 26 -8.18 -2.53 -11.10
CA GLU A 26 -7.13 -2.22 -12.06
C GLU A 26 -5.79 -1.90 -11.36
N ALA A 27 -5.85 -1.34 -10.15
CA ALA A 27 -4.70 -0.90 -9.36
C ALA A 27 -4.80 -1.45 -7.91
N ARG A 28 -4.70 -2.77 -7.79
CA ARG A 28 -4.93 -3.52 -6.54
C ARG A 28 -3.83 -3.31 -5.52
N ALA A 29 -4.06 -2.44 -4.52
CA ALA A 29 -3.06 -2.14 -3.49
C ALA A 29 -2.65 -3.37 -2.64
N ASN A 30 -3.50 -4.38 -2.49
CA ASN A 30 -3.15 -5.62 -1.79
C ASN A 30 -2.11 -6.50 -2.53
N LEU A 31 -1.76 -6.19 -3.78
CA LEU A 31 -0.60 -6.81 -4.46
C LEU A 31 0.74 -6.30 -3.90
N LEU A 32 0.72 -5.16 -3.21
CA LEU A 32 1.90 -4.58 -2.58
C LEU A 32 2.08 -5.08 -1.14
N THR A 33 0.99 -5.41 -0.45
CA THR A 33 1.05 -5.86 0.96
C THR A 33 1.76 -7.20 1.10
N ASN A 34 2.41 -7.41 2.25
CA ASN A 34 3.11 -8.65 2.55
C ASN A 34 2.14 -9.73 3.07
N ASP A 35 2.59 -10.98 3.05
CA ASP A 35 1.88 -12.10 3.67
C ASP A 35 2.34 -12.29 5.12
N ALA A 36 2.25 -11.22 5.91
CA ALA A 36 2.51 -11.25 7.34
C ALA A 36 1.19 -11.09 8.12
N GLY A 37 1.08 -11.83 9.22
CA GLY A 37 -0.08 -11.80 10.10
C GLY A 37 0.34 -11.74 11.56
N ASP A 38 -0.56 -11.19 12.39
CA ASP A 38 -0.40 -11.19 13.85
C ASP A 38 -0.27 -12.63 14.38
N ALA A 39 0.70 -12.87 15.27
CA ALA A 39 1.03 -14.21 15.75
C ALA A 39 -0.12 -14.88 16.55
N THR A 40 -1.06 -14.10 17.08
CA THR A 40 -2.16 -14.62 17.91
C THR A 40 -3.42 -14.80 17.08
N THR A 41 -3.86 -13.73 16.44
CA THR A 41 -5.16 -13.63 15.76
C THR A 41 -5.08 -13.91 14.27
N GLN A 42 -3.87 -14.01 13.71
CA GLN A 42 -3.63 -14.17 12.27
C GLN A 42 -4.16 -12.99 11.42
N THR A 43 -4.45 -11.84 12.05
CA THR A 43 -4.88 -10.64 11.34
C THR A 43 -3.76 -10.13 10.43
N ALA A 44 -4.04 -9.93 9.14
CA ALA A 44 -3.05 -9.53 8.14
C ALA A 44 -2.54 -8.08 8.28
N GLU A 45 -1.29 -7.85 7.88
CA GLU A 45 -0.61 -6.55 7.94
C GLU A 45 -0.96 -5.64 6.75
N TYR A 46 -2.18 -5.10 6.74
CA TYR A 46 -2.60 -4.19 5.65
C TYR A 46 -2.14 -2.73 5.80
N LYS A 47 -1.71 -2.32 7.00
CA LYS A 47 -1.47 -0.90 7.30
C LYS A 47 -0.01 -0.48 7.18
N VAL A 48 0.93 -1.41 7.08
CA VAL A 48 2.36 -1.14 6.99
C VAL A 48 2.97 -2.07 5.95
N CYS A 49 3.63 -1.50 4.96
CA CYS A 49 4.45 -2.24 4.00
C CYS A 49 5.50 -1.28 3.42
N ALA A 50 6.71 -1.79 3.21
CA ALA A 50 7.75 -1.02 2.55
C ALA A 50 7.48 -0.96 1.05
N VAL A 51 7.54 0.23 0.48
CA VAL A 51 7.31 0.47 -0.96
C VAL A 51 8.35 1.43 -1.52
N GLN A 52 8.56 1.34 -2.83
CA GLN A 52 9.33 2.31 -3.60
C GLN A 52 8.40 2.92 -4.65
N VAL A 53 8.42 4.24 -4.78
CA VAL A 53 7.68 4.96 -5.83
C VAL A 53 8.69 5.37 -6.90
N ILE A 54 8.43 4.98 -8.15
CA ILE A 54 9.22 5.35 -9.32
C ILE A 54 8.29 5.94 -10.40
N PRO A 55 8.78 6.86 -11.25
CA PRO A 55 8.07 7.23 -12.46
C PRO A 55 7.91 6.01 -13.38
N ALA A 56 6.75 5.92 -14.04
CA ALA A 56 6.49 4.91 -15.07
C ALA A 56 7.22 5.25 -16.39
#